data_AF-A0A7V2RUN6-F1
#
_entry.id   AF-A0A7V2RUN6-F1
#
_cell.length_a   1.000
_cell.length_b   1.000
_cell.length_c   1.000
_cell.angle_alpha   90.00
_cell.angle_beta   90.00
_cell.angle_gamma   90.00
#
_symmetry.space_group_name_H-M   'P 1'
#
loop_
_entity.id
_entity.type
_entity.pdbx_description
1 polymer ?
#
loop_
_entity_poly.entity_id
_entity_poly.type
_entity_poly.pdbx_seq_one_letter_code
_entity_poly.pdbx_strand_id
1 'polypeptide(L)'
;MLEELLAPRLSARPRVQRPRLQLDLKLTALDLAGVAPLARPALRARLAASVETALAEAEASAHLSSKLLPDRELPDAPPQPVPTPGPPPDNTAAAIGTLLERLFRDDRTLATAWLLPAPGLTRLLAGALQAVAPGSASTQPAAAGPAADAVGATPPDLDVLDQATLIAALRDLAQVSGAPCSDASVGATGTSQAVAAARRLLARAAAASGEHRAHTLAPGATRIGRNDQAPAPAAARREQPSGTAPADRHAAGDRPAVTAGAGIAPGRYKLDHALPFLALAVLARHGVAQTLALDAPDPGVLATLAAAIALKSLPAETARGPGARTQGARWAAALAANLDRLPDGAAFAAAAAHPGAGGEFARAAVAAALLGSLHPQGALPLVAHGGRLVLFDPGGLYPVAAGPPEALTALLAATGRTLFLSAPDPAVWDTLEAAGLPVMAEGPPVGGERAVPIVGPRGWRGRATRVVRRSHGLGAQLATDAATANRAANVWRTLGPEAPLVARPADSATTRRLDELATLLAGFALAEMGWVLWRRDPASWTEPDPLLVRERFADLSGWVELGHRRITVALPLGRRFSDLRDTGLLDTVAGLPGWPHHAIAFRGG
;
A
#
# COMPACT_ATOMS: atom_id res chain seq x y z
N MET A 1 21.01 -29.95 -8.27
CA MET A 1 22.15 -29.17 -7.70
C MET A 1 22.43 -29.47 -6.23
N LEU A 2 21.74 -28.88 -5.23
CA LEU A 2 22.05 -29.11 -3.79
C LEU A 2 21.93 -30.58 -3.37
N GLU A 3 20.91 -31.28 -3.86
CA GLU A 3 20.75 -32.72 -3.61
C GLU A 3 21.84 -33.56 -4.29
N GLU A 4 22.26 -33.23 -5.52
CA GLU A 4 23.35 -33.93 -6.23
C GLU A 4 24.71 -33.71 -5.55
N LEU A 5 24.99 -32.49 -5.07
CA LEU A 5 26.22 -32.16 -4.35
C LEU A 5 26.33 -32.90 -3.00
N LEU A 6 25.20 -33.25 -2.38
CA LEU A 6 25.17 -33.80 -1.01
C LEU A 6 24.75 -35.28 -0.93
N ALA A 7 24.24 -35.86 -2.02
CA ALA A 7 23.86 -37.27 -2.12
C ALA A 7 24.97 -38.26 -1.70
N PRO A 8 26.26 -38.07 -2.09
CA PRO A 8 27.35 -38.95 -1.66
C PRO A 8 27.64 -38.88 -0.15
N ARG A 9 27.29 -37.77 0.52
CA ARG A 9 27.48 -37.59 1.97
C ARG A 9 26.30 -38.11 2.78
N LEU A 10 25.08 -38.01 2.24
CA LEU A 10 23.90 -38.64 2.82
C LEU A 10 24.06 -40.17 2.89
N SER A 11 24.72 -40.79 1.91
CA SER A 11 25.00 -42.24 1.91
C SER A 11 26.14 -42.66 2.85
N ALA A 12 27.05 -41.76 3.23
CA ALA A 12 28.17 -42.04 4.14
C ALA A 12 27.87 -41.78 5.63
N ARG A 13 26.82 -41.02 5.96
CA ARG A 13 26.48 -40.68 7.36
C ARG A 13 25.77 -41.83 8.10
N PRO A 14 25.96 -41.95 9.44
CA PRO A 14 25.22 -42.90 10.28
C PRO A 14 23.72 -42.72 10.11
N ARG A 15 22.94 -43.83 10.10
CA ARG A 15 21.48 -43.82 9.87
C ARG A 15 20.72 -42.83 10.76
N VAL A 16 21.22 -42.54 11.97
CA VAL A 16 20.60 -41.63 12.95
C VAL A 16 20.70 -40.15 12.55
N GLN A 17 21.69 -39.76 11.73
CA GLN A 17 21.91 -38.35 11.36
C GLN A 17 21.30 -37.96 10.01
N ARG A 18 20.99 -38.94 9.15
CA ARG A 18 20.39 -38.70 7.81
C ARG A 18 19.04 -37.96 7.84
N PRO A 19 18.09 -38.28 8.74
CA PRO A 19 16.78 -37.62 8.73
C PRO A 19 16.87 -36.12 9.01
N ARG A 20 17.81 -35.73 9.89
CA ARG A 20 18.00 -34.34 10.31
C ARG A 20 18.61 -33.50 9.18
N LEU A 21 19.59 -34.05 8.45
CA LEU A 21 20.20 -33.36 7.30
C LEU A 21 19.22 -33.28 6.12
N GLN A 22 18.44 -34.34 5.86
CA GLN A 22 17.39 -34.32 4.84
C GLN A 22 16.30 -33.29 5.15
N LEU A 23 15.91 -33.16 6.42
CA LEU A 23 14.96 -32.13 6.85
C LEU A 23 15.55 -30.72 6.66
N ASP A 24 16.78 -30.47 7.09
CA ASP A 24 17.45 -29.17 6.93
C ASP A 24 17.60 -28.79 5.44
N LEU A 25 17.89 -29.75 4.57
CA LEU A 25 17.98 -29.54 3.11
C LEU A 25 16.62 -29.29 2.47
N LYS A 26 15.57 -30.04 2.85
CA LYS A 26 14.21 -29.79 2.39
C LYS A 26 13.72 -28.40 2.81
N LEU A 27 13.98 -28.01 4.05
CA LEU A 27 13.62 -26.69 4.57
C LEU A 27 14.37 -25.57 3.84
N THR A 28 15.63 -25.79 3.48
CA THR A 28 16.45 -24.82 2.73
C THR A 28 16.02 -24.74 1.27
N ALA A 29 15.69 -25.86 0.63
CA ALA A 29 15.16 -25.88 -0.73
C ALA A 29 13.81 -25.17 -0.80
N LEU A 30 12.96 -25.33 0.22
CA LEU A 30 11.70 -24.61 0.35
C LEU A 30 11.92 -23.11 0.62
N ASP A 31 12.94 -22.71 1.40
CA ASP A 31 13.32 -21.30 1.62
C ASP A 31 13.84 -20.66 0.32
N LEU A 32 14.72 -21.34 -0.42
CA LEU A 32 15.27 -20.89 -1.70
C LEU A 32 14.24 -20.84 -2.83
N ALA A 33 13.25 -21.73 -2.80
CA ALA A 33 12.10 -21.69 -3.71
C ALA A 33 11.05 -20.64 -3.31
N GLY A 34 11.28 -19.89 -2.21
CA GLY A 34 10.37 -18.87 -1.71
C GLY A 34 9.09 -19.40 -1.07
N VAL A 35 9.03 -20.70 -0.75
CA VAL A 35 7.84 -21.41 -0.27
C VAL A 35 7.73 -21.39 1.27
N ALA A 36 8.82 -21.13 2.02
CA ALA A 36 8.78 -21.00 3.48
C ALA A 36 9.91 -20.11 4.06
N PRO A 37 9.65 -18.81 4.37
CA PRO A 37 10.69 -17.88 4.82
C PRO A 37 11.10 -18.02 6.32
N LEU A 38 10.92 -19.21 6.92
CA LEU A 38 11.05 -19.42 8.37
C LEU A 38 12.16 -20.43 8.72
N ALA A 39 13.41 -20.16 8.34
CA ALA A 39 14.55 -20.88 8.88
C ALA A 39 15.59 -19.93 9.49
N ARG A 40 15.68 -20.00 10.83
CA ARG A 40 16.48 -19.21 11.78
C ARG A 40 17.91 -18.88 11.29
N PRO A 41 18.50 -17.73 11.71
CA PRO A 41 19.90 -17.39 11.44
C PRO A 41 20.91 -18.50 11.75
N ALA A 42 20.64 -19.31 12.77
CA ALA A 42 21.45 -20.47 13.12
C ALA A 42 21.43 -21.60 12.07
N LEU A 43 20.33 -21.79 11.34
CA LEU A 43 20.26 -22.77 10.23
C LEU A 43 21.10 -22.27 9.05
N ARG A 44 20.96 -20.99 8.69
CA ARG A 44 21.73 -20.35 7.63
C ARG A 44 23.23 -20.37 7.92
N ALA A 45 23.65 -20.08 9.15
CA ALA A 45 25.05 -20.15 9.55
C ALA A 45 25.64 -21.57 9.47
N ARG A 46 24.88 -22.60 9.91
CA ARG A 46 25.32 -24.00 9.79
C ARG A 46 25.40 -24.47 8.35
N LEU A 47 24.47 -24.04 7.50
CA LEU A 47 24.43 -24.43 6.09
C LEU A 47 25.52 -23.71 5.29
N ALA A 48 25.73 -22.42 5.53
CA ALA A 48 26.85 -21.65 4.98
C ALA A 48 28.19 -22.30 5.33
N ALA A 49 28.43 -22.62 6.61
CA ALA A 49 29.65 -23.32 7.02
C ALA A 49 29.80 -24.70 6.36
N SER A 50 28.69 -25.43 6.16
CA SER A 50 28.72 -26.75 5.49
C SER A 50 28.97 -26.62 3.98
N VAL A 51 28.46 -25.58 3.33
CA VAL A 51 28.66 -25.28 1.91
C VAL A 51 30.07 -24.75 1.65
N GLU A 52 30.59 -23.85 2.49
CA GLU A 52 31.97 -23.36 2.41
C GLU A 52 32.97 -24.51 2.61
N THR A 53 32.72 -25.41 3.56
CA THR A 53 33.55 -26.61 3.74
C THR A 53 33.50 -27.51 2.50
N ALA A 54 32.30 -27.72 1.92
CA ALA A 54 32.13 -28.53 0.73
C ALA A 54 32.76 -27.91 -0.53
N LEU A 55 32.70 -26.58 -0.67
CA LEU A 55 33.36 -25.85 -1.75
C LEU A 55 34.87 -25.93 -1.60
N ALA A 56 35.43 -25.72 -0.41
CA ALA A 56 36.87 -25.85 -0.17
C ALA A 56 37.39 -27.27 -0.47
N GLU A 57 36.61 -28.31 -0.15
CA GLU A 57 36.96 -29.71 -0.47
C GLU A 57 36.75 -30.05 -1.96
N ALA A 58 35.74 -29.47 -2.60
CA ALA A 58 35.50 -29.61 -4.04
C ALA A 58 36.58 -28.88 -4.86
N GLU A 59 37.03 -27.70 -4.42
CA GLU A 59 38.15 -26.97 -5.00
C GLU A 59 39.47 -27.75 -4.82
N ALA A 60 39.68 -28.36 -3.64
CA ALA A 60 40.81 -29.28 -3.42
C ALA A 60 40.74 -30.53 -4.34
N SER A 61 39.54 -31.04 -4.62
CA SER A 61 39.32 -32.19 -5.52
C SER A 61 39.35 -31.81 -7.01
N ALA A 62 38.98 -30.58 -7.35
CA ALA A 62 39.03 -30.01 -8.69
C ALA A 62 40.46 -29.63 -9.08
N HIS A 63 41.30 -29.19 -8.13
CA HIS A 63 42.74 -29.07 -8.34
C HIS A 63 43.45 -30.41 -8.59
N LEU A 64 42.87 -31.52 -8.14
CA LEU A 64 43.32 -32.87 -8.50
C LEU A 64 42.79 -33.35 -9.87
N SER A 65 41.68 -32.78 -10.35
CA SER A 65 41.00 -33.21 -11.59
C SER A 65 41.27 -32.31 -12.80
N SER A 66 41.84 -31.10 -12.63
CA SER A 66 42.11 -30.16 -13.74
C SER A 66 43.28 -30.54 -14.66
N LYS A 67 43.70 -31.81 -14.68
CA LYS A 67 44.73 -32.31 -15.60
C LYS A 67 44.20 -33.04 -16.84
N LEU A 68 42.89 -33.22 -17.00
CA LEU A 68 42.36 -33.94 -18.16
C LEU A 68 41.07 -33.32 -18.72
N LEU A 69 41.20 -32.82 -19.96
CA LEU A 69 40.23 -32.60 -21.04
C LEU A 69 39.84 -31.16 -21.43
N PRO A 70 39.73 -30.86 -22.75
CA PRO A 70 39.60 -29.52 -23.30
C PRO A 70 38.16 -29.11 -23.64
N ASP A 71 38.01 -27.80 -23.85
CA ASP A 71 36.78 -27.03 -24.14
C ASP A 71 36.00 -27.49 -25.37
N ARG A 72 34.67 -27.40 -25.26
CA ARG A 72 33.73 -27.54 -26.39
C ARG A 72 32.76 -26.36 -26.38
N GLU A 73 32.85 -25.54 -27.42
CA GLU A 73 31.95 -24.40 -27.68
C GLU A 73 30.53 -24.87 -28.06
N LEU A 74 29.52 -24.19 -27.53
CA LEU A 74 28.11 -24.32 -27.89
C LEU A 74 27.71 -23.17 -28.84
N PRO A 75 26.92 -23.41 -29.91
CA PRO A 75 26.52 -22.37 -30.85
C PRO A 75 25.26 -21.62 -30.41
N ASP A 76 25.20 -20.34 -30.82
CA ASP A 76 24.14 -19.35 -30.55
C ASP A 76 22.77 -19.75 -31.12
N ALA A 77 21.73 -19.60 -30.29
CA ALA A 77 20.34 -19.76 -30.70
C ALA A 77 19.73 -18.42 -31.17
N PRO A 78 18.94 -18.41 -32.26
CA PRO A 78 18.35 -17.19 -32.81
C PRO A 78 17.21 -16.62 -31.91
N PRO A 79 16.99 -15.29 -31.97
CA PRO A 79 16.05 -14.60 -31.08
C PRO A 79 14.59 -14.92 -31.40
N GLN A 80 13.82 -15.25 -30.36
CA GLN A 80 12.39 -15.53 -30.48
C GLN A 80 11.55 -14.25 -30.62
N PRO A 81 10.45 -14.29 -31.41
CA PRO A 81 9.54 -13.16 -31.55
C PRO A 81 8.77 -12.90 -30.26
N VAL A 82 8.69 -11.62 -29.87
CA VAL A 82 7.98 -11.15 -28.68
C VAL A 82 6.47 -11.33 -28.88
N PRO A 83 5.74 -12.02 -27.98
CA PRO A 83 4.31 -12.23 -28.12
C PRO A 83 3.52 -10.93 -27.96
N THR A 84 2.53 -10.74 -28.83
CA THR A 84 1.57 -9.64 -28.76
C THR A 84 0.57 -9.89 -27.63
N PRO A 85 0.44 -8.99 -26.63
CA PRO A 85 -0.49 -9.20 -25.53
C PRO A 85 -1.94 -9.02 -25.99
N GLY A 86 -2.82 -9.93 -25.56
CA GLY A 86 -4.27 -9.84 -25.76
C GLY A 86 -4.90 -8.65 -25.01
N PRO A 87 -6.18 -8.33 -25.28
CA PRO A 87 -6.88 -7.26 -24.58
C PRO A 87 -6.97 -7.59 -23.07
N PRO A 88 -6.70 -6.63 -22.16
CA PRO A 88 -6.80 -6.88 -20.74
C PRO A 88 -8.28 -7.10 -20.35
N PRO A 89 -8.61 -8.16 -19.59
CA PRO A 89 -9.98 -8.40 -19.11
C PRO A 89 -10.43 -7.31 -18.13
N ASP A 90 -11.74 -7.23 -17.87
CA ASP A 90 -12.31 -6.39 -16.81
C ASP A 90 -11.59 -6.66 -15.48
N ASN A 91 -10.77 -5.70 -15.07
CA ASN A 91 -9.66 -5.91 -14.14
C ASN A 91 -10.12 -5.94 -12.67
N THR A 92 -11.39 -5.66 -12.40
CA THR A 92 -11.93 -5.51 -11.04
C THR A 92 -11.95 -6.83 -10.28
N ALA A 93 -12.37 -7.93 -10.90
CA ALA A 93 -12.39 -9.25 -10.26
C ALA A 93 -10.97 -9.73 -9.92
N ALA A 94 -10.03 -9.58 -10.85
CA ALA A 94 -8.63 -9.93 -10.65
C ALA A 94 -7.97 -9.03 -9.57
N ALA A 95 -8.30 -7.74 -9.54
CA ALA A 95 -7.85 -6.80 -8.52
C ALA A 95 -8.34 -7.21 -7.12
N ILE A 96 -9.63 -7.54 -6.99
CA ILE A 96 -10.21 -7.99 -5.73
C ILE A 96 -9.57 -9.31 -5.30
N GLY A 97 -9.44 -10.29 -6.20
CA GLY A 97 -8.78 -11.56 -5.90
C GLY A 97 -7.34 -11.37 -5.39
N THR A 98 -6.55 -10.52 -6.08
CA THR A 98 -5.17 -10.21 -5.68
C THR A 98 -5.11 -9.50 -4.32
N LEU A 99 -6.05 -8.58 -4.06
CA LEU A 99 -6.14 -7.89 -2.78
C LEU A 99 -6.46 -8.88 -1.65
N LEU A 100 -7.45 -9.76 -1.85
CA LEU A 100 -7.82 -10.78 -0.86
C LEU A 100 -6.67 -11.73 -0.57
N GLU A 101 -6.00 -12.24 -1.61
CA GLU A 101 -4.83 -13.11 -1.46
C GLU A 101 -3.76 -12.47 -0.58
N ARG A 102 -3.53 -11.16 -0.75
CA ARG A 102 -2.54 -10.42 0.05
C ARG A 102 -3.00 -10.13 1.47
N LEU A 103 -4.25 -9.71 1.66
CA LEU A 103 -4.79 -9.42 2.99
C LEU A 103 -4.79 -10.69 3.86
N PHE A 104 -5.09 -11.85 3.27
CA PHE A 104 -5.26 -13.11 4.00
C PHE A 104 -4.13 -14.12 3.76
N ARG A 105 -2.96 -13.65 3.30
CA ARG A 105 -1.78 -14.50 3.09
C ARG A 105 -1.31 -15.15 4.39
N ASP A 106 -1.24 -14.37 5.46
CA ASP A 106 -0.85 -14.83 6.79
C ASP A 106 -1.52 -14.02 7.91
N ASP A 107 -1.30 -14.42 9.16
CA ASP A 107 -1.89 -13.75 10.34
C ASP A 107 -1.39 -12.30 10.53
N ARG A 108 -0.22 -11.94 9.97
CA ARG A 108 0.31 -10.56 10.05
C ARG A 108 -0.39 -9.67 9.04
N THR A 109 -0.59 -10.14 7.81
CA THR A 109 -1.32 -9.39 6.79
C THR A 109 -2.80 -9.26 7.14
N LEU A 110 -3.37 -10.21 7.87
CA LEU A 110 -4.73 -10.10 8.39
C LEU A 110 -4.95 -8.81 9.21
N ALA A 111 -3.93 -8.35 9.94
CA ALA A 111 -4.01 -7.12 10.71
C ALA A 111 -4.29 -5.88 9.84
N THR A 112 -3.93 -5.92 8.55
CA THR A 112 -4.19 -4.80 7.63
C THR A 112 -5.64 -4.75 7.18
N ALA A 113 -6.38 -5.86 7.24
CA ALA A 113 -7.82 -5.86 7.02
C ALA A 113 -8.55 -4.98 8.06
N TRP A 114 -7.97 -4.80 9.25
CA TRP A 114 -8.51 -3.90 10.27
C TRP A 114 -8.33 -2.41 9.95
N LEU A 115 -7.47 -2.06 8.98
CA LEU A 115 -7.37 -0.70 8.46
C LEU A 115 -8.57 -0.34 7.58
N LEU A 116 -9.32 -1.33 7.10
CA LEU A 116 -10.54 -1.11 6.34
C LEU A 116 -11.70 -0.88 7.31
N PRO A 117 -12.38 0.29 7.25
CA PRO A 117 -13.59 0.48 8.03
C PRO A 117 -14.68 -0.48 7.54
N ALA A 118 -15.71 -0.72 8.36
CA ALA A 118 -16.79 -1.65 8.04
C ALA A 118 -17.43 -1.42 6.65
N PRO A 119 -17.72 -0.18 6.21
CA PRO A 119 -18.21 0.07 4.85
C PRO A 119 -17.22 -0.35 3.75
N GLY A 120 -15.91 -0.21 3.98
CA GLY A 120 -14.87 -0.68 3.07
C GLY A 120 -14.85 -2.21 2.96
N LEU A 121 -14.92 -2.91 4.09
CA LEU A 121 -15.00 -4.38 4.11
C LEU A 121 -16.28 -4.90 3.44
N THR A 122 -17.42 -4.25 3.68
CA THR A 122 -18.69 -4.54 3.03
C THR A 122 -18.59 -4.40 1.52
N ARG A 123 -18.01 -3.29 1.02
CA ARG A 123 -17.77 -3.08 -0.41
C ARG A 123 -16.85 -4.16 -1.00
N LEU A 124 -15.77 -4.51 -0.30
CA LEU A 124 -14.85 -5.55 -0.75
C LEU A 124 -15.52 -6.92 -0.83
N LEU A 125 -16.34 -7.26 0.17
CA LEU A 125 -17.08 -8.52 0.20
C LEU A 125 -18.13 -8.60 -0.91
N ALA A 126 -18.87 -7.51 -1.12
CA ALA A 126 -19.83 -7.43 -2.22
C ALA A 126 -19.13 -7.61 -3.58
N GLY A 127 -18.02 -6.91 -3.81
CA GLY A 127 -17.23 -7.03 -5.04
C GLY A 127 -16.64 -8.44 -5.22
N ALA A 128 -16.17 -9.06 -4.15
CA ALA A 128 -15.67 -10.44 -4.18
C ALA A 128 -16.79 -11.44 -4.53
N LEU A 129 -17.96 -11.30 -3.92
CA LEU A 129 -19.12 -12.15 -4.24
C LEU A 129 -19.60 -11.98 -5.68
N GLN A 130 -19.52 -10.76 -6.22
CA GLN A 130 -19.85 -10.49 -7.61
C GLN A 130 -18.82 -11.10 -8.58
N ALA A 131 -17.53 -11.02 -8.24
CA ALA A 131 -16.44 -11.61 -9.04
C ALA A 131 -16.53 -13.14 -9.14
N VAL A 132 -17.06 -13.79 -8.10
CA VAL A 132 -17.17 -15.26 -8.03
C VAL A 132 -18.54 -15.77 -8.53
N ALA A 133 -19.52 -14.89 -8.77
CA ALA A 133 -20.83 -15.29 -9.27
C ALA A 133 -20.74 -15.87 -10.69
N PRO A 134 -21.13 -17.15 -10.92
CA PRO A 134 -21.11 -17.75 -12.25
C PRO A 134 -22.13 -17.06 -13.15
N GLY A 135 -21.66 -16.45 -14.26
CA GLY A 135 -22.52 -15.86 -15.29
C GLY A 135 -22.39 -14.36 -15.54
N SER A 136 -21.53 -13.63 -14.82
CA SER A 136 -21.35 -12.18 -15.03
C SER A 136 -20.42 -11.81 -16.20
N ALA A 137 -19.84 -12.78 -16.90
CA ALA A 137 -19.09 -12.52 -18.13
C ALA A 137 -20.06 -12.30 -19.30
N SER A 138 -20.45 -11.05 -19.53
CA SER A 138 -20.85 -10.47 -20.82
C SER A 138 -21.41 -11.44 -21.87
N THR A 139 -22.64 -11.92 -21.68
CA THR A 139 -23.53 -12.20 -22.81
C THR A 139 -24.45 -11.01 -22.97
N GLN A 140 -24.09 -10.14 -23.92
CA GLN A 140 -24.99 -9.13 -24.47
C GLN A 140 -26.24 -9.86 -25.02
N PRO A 141 -27.46 -9.57 -24.54
CA PRO A 141 -28.63 -10.33 -24.96
C PRO A 141 -29.01 -9.93 -26.38
N ALA A 142 -28.81 -10.83 -27.33
CA ALA A 142 -29.57 -10.84 -28.56
C ALA A 142 -31.04 -11.12 -28.18
N ALA A 143 -31.94 -10.29 -28.71
CA ALA A 143 -33.36 -10.29 -28.42
C ALA A 143 -34.02 -11.68 -28.55
N ALA A 144 -34.74 -12.12 -27.51
CA ALA A 144 -36.15 -12.58 -27.57
C ALA A 144 -36.56 -13.34 -26.30
N GLY A 145 -37.74 -12.99 -25.75
CA GLY A 145 -38.57 -13.88 -24.93
C GLY A 145 -38.76 -13.47 -23.46
N PRO A 146 -39.99 -13.11 -23.02
CA PRO A 146 -40.30 -12.85 -21.63
C PRO A 146 -40.83 -14.14 -20.97
N ALA A 147 -40.14 -14.65 -19.94
CA ALA A 147 -40.72 -15.38 -18.81
C ALA A 147 -39.62 -16.03 -17.95
N ALA A 148 -39.31 -15.42 -16.81
CA ALA A 148 -39.01 -16.10 -15.55
C ALA A 148 -38.92 -15.04 -14.46
N ASP A 149 -39.75 -15.18 -13.42
CA ASP A 149 -39.74 -14.38 -12.21
C ASP A 149 -38.40 -14.54 -11.48
N ALA A 150 -37.42 -13.72 -11.85
CA ALA A 150 -36.25 -13.49 -11.02
C ALA A 150 -36.69 -12.55 -9.89
N VAL A 151 -37.06 -13.16 -8.75
CA VAL A 151 -37.17 -12.46 -7.47
C VAL A 151 -35.89 -11.66 -7.28
N GLY A 152 -35.99 -10.34 -7.45
CA GLY A 152 -34.91 -9.40 -7.18
C GLY A 152 -34.58 -9.46 -5.71
N ALA A 153 -33.66 -10.34 -5.33
CA ALA A 153 -33.13 -10.40 -3.99
C ALA A 153 -32.47 -9.04 -3.72
N THR A 154 -33.13 -8.21 -2.92
CA THR A 154 -32.53 -6.99 -2.38
C THR A 154 -31.21 -7.41 -1.73
N PRO A 155 -30.07 -6.77 -2.05
CA PRO A 155 -28.81 -7.12 -1.42
C PRO A 155 -29.00 -7.02 0.10
N PRO A 156 -28.50 -8.01 0.88
CA PRO A 156 -28.64 -7.98 2.32
C PRO A 156 -28.08 -6.68 2.88
N ASP A 157 -28.70 -6.13 3.92
CA ASP A 157 -28.19 -4.96 4.63
C ASP A 157 -26.91 -5.36 5.39
N LEU A 158 -25.77 -5.18 4.72
CA LEU A 158 -24.45 -5.56 5.22
C LEU A 158 -23.89 -4.57 6.25
N ASP A 159 -24.51 -3.40 6.40
CA ASP A 159 -24.03 -2.34 7.30
C ASP A 159 -24.24 -2.67 8.78
N VAL A 160 -25.00 -3.74 9.07
CA VAL A 160 -25.25 -4.20 10.45
C VAL A 160 -24.25 -5.26 10.92
N LEU A 161 -23.28 -5.65 10.07
CA LEU A 161 -22.25 -6.62 10.44
C LEU A 161 -21.11 -5.93 11.15
N ASP A 162 -20.64 -6.54 12.25
CA ASP A 162 -19.42 -6.08 12.89
C ASP A 162 -18.19 -6.36 12.01
N GLN A 163 -17.12 -5.60 12.26
CA GLN A 163 -15.89 -5.66 11.48
C GLN A 163 -15.24 -7.05 11.52
N ALA A 164 -15.30 -7.74 12.65
CA ALA A 164 -14.74 -9.08 12.84
C ALA A 164 -15.43 -10.12 11.94
N THR A 165 -16.75 -10.06 11.85
CA THR A 165 -17.57 -10.95 11.02
C THR A 165 -17.29 -10.73 9.54
N LEU A 166 -17.16 -9.47 9.11
CA LEU A 166 -16.80 -9.14 7.73
C LEU A 166 -15.41 -9.66 7.37
N ILE A 167 -14.42 -9.48 8.26
CA ILE A 167 -13.05 -9.99 8.06
C ILE A 167 -13.04 -11.52 7.98
N ALA A 168 -13.80 -12.20 8.83
CA ALA A 168 -13.91 -13.66 8.78
C ALA A 168 -14.52 -14.15 7.45
N ALA A 169 -15.60 -13.51 6.98
CA ALA A 169 -16.24 -13.85 5.71
C ALA A 169 -15.29 -13.67 4.52
N LEU A 170 -14.53 -12.58 4.50
CA LEU A 170 -13.54 -12.30 3.46
C LEU A 170 -12.38 -13.30 3.48
N ARG A 171 -11.94 -13.74 4.67
CA ARG A 171 -10.91 -14.77 4.82
C ARG A 171 -11.36 -16.10 4.22
N ASP A 172 -12.57 -16.54 4.53
CA ASP A 172 -13.14 -17.78 4.00
C ASP A 172 -13.21 -17.74 2.46
N LEU A 173 -13.59 -16.58 1.90
CA LEU A 173 -13.67 -16.35 0.46
C LEU A 173 -12.28 -16.36 -0.20
N ALA A 174 -11.28 -15.78 0.45
CA ALA A 174 -9.89 -15.78 -0.01
C ALA A 174 -9.29 -17.20 -0.04
N GLN A 175 -9.53 -18.02 1.00
CA GLN A 175 -9.03 -19.40 1.08
C GLN A 175 -9.56 -20.27 -0.05
N VAL A 176 -10.82 -20.05 -0.47
CA VAL A 176 -11.42 -20.81 -1.56
C VAL A 176 -10.87 -20.34 -2.90
N SER A 177 -10.72 -19.02 -3.07
CA SER A 177 -10.23 -18.42 -4.33
C SER A 177 -8.76 -18.74 -4.59
N GLY A 178 -7.96 -18.94 -3.53
CA GLY A 178 -6.52 -19.21 -3.61
C GLY A 178 -6.15 -20.70 -3.75
N ALA A 179 -7.11 -21.63 -3.69
CA ALA A 179 -6.81 -23.04 -3.91
C ALA A 179 -6.40 -23.25 -5.38
N PRO A 180 -5.19 -23.73 -5.68
CA PRO A 180 -4.72 -23.89 -7.04
C PRO A 180 -5.65 -24.84 -7.81
N CYS A 181 -6.36 -24.32 -8.81
CA CYS A 181 -7.20 -25.08 -9.74
C CYS A 181 -6.32 -25.97 -10.63
N SER A 182 -5.84 -27.11 -10.12
CA SER A 182 -5.20 -28.15 -10.94
C SER A 182 -6.22 -29.15 -11.54
N ASP A 183 -7.46 -29.17 -11.05
CA ASP A 183 -8.56 -29.98 -11.61
C ASP A 183 -9.81 -29.12 -11.90
N ALA A 184 -10.09 -28.88 -13.19
CA ALA A 184 -11.17 -28.02 -13.67
C ALA A 184 -12.58 -28.48 -13.23
N SER A 185 -12.76 -29.75 -12.88
CA SER A 185 -14.05 -30.31 -12.40
C SER A 185 -14.26 -30.16 -10.88
N VAL A 186 -13.19 -30.04 -10.10
CA VAL A 186 -13.24 -29.85 -8.63
C VAL A 186 -13.37 -28.36 -8.28
N GLY A 187 -12.81 -27.48 -9.11
CA GLY A 187 -12.89 -26.02 -8.93
C GLY A 187 -14.32 -25.46 -8.95
N ALA A 188 -15.18 -25.94 -9.85
CA ALA A 188 -16.55 -25.45 -9.97
C ALA A 188 -17.42 -25.75 -8.73
N THR A 189 -17.26 -26.94 -8.14
CA THR A 189 -17.99 -27.34 -6.93
C THR A 189 -17.45 -26.66 -5.67
N GLY A 190 -16.13 -26.52 -5.52
CA GLY A 190 -15.51 -25.79 -4.40
C GLY A 190 -15.89 -24.31 -4.38
N THR A 191 -15.84 -23.66 -5.55
CA THR A 191 -16.22 -22.24 -5.72
C THR A 191 -17.70 -22.02 -5.40
N SER A 192 -18.60 -22.90 -5.87
CA SER A 192 -20.03 -22.84 -5.58
C SER A 192 -20.34 -23.03 -4.09
N GLN A 193 -19.68 -23.98 -3.42
CA GLN A 193 -19.86 -24.22 -1.99
C GLN A 193 -19.39 -23.04 -1.13
N ALA A 194 -18.28 -22.41 -1.51
CA ALA A 194 -17.75 -21.24 -0.82
C ALA A 194 -18.64 -20.01 -0.97
N VAL A 195 -19.12 -19.73 -2.18
CA VAL A 195 -20.11 -18.66 -2.40
C VAL A 195 -21.37 -18.95 -1.60
N ALA A 196 -21.83 -20.20 -1.58
CA ALA A 196 -22.98 -20.60 -0.77
C ALA A 196 -22.69 -20.51 0.74
N ALA A 197 -21.45 -20.74 1.19
CA ALA A 197 -21.04 -20.61 2.58
C ALA A 197 -20.95 -19.14 3.00
N ALA A 198 -20.31 -18.28 2.19
CA ALA A 198 -20.24 -16.85 2.40
C ALA A 198 -21.65 -16.22 2.39
N ARG A 199 -22.51 -16.59 1.43
CA ARG A 199 -23.93 -16.18 1.43
C ARG A 199 -24.69 -16.67 2.66
N ARG A 200 -24.44 -17.89 3.14
CA ARG A 200 -25.04 -18.41 4.38
C ARG A 200 -24.52 -17.72 5.63
N LEU A 201 -23.25 -17.30 5.65
CA LEU A 201 -22.64 -16.55 6.74
C LEU A 201 -23.23 -15.14 6.79
N LEU A 202 -23.36 -14.49 5.63
CA LEU A 202 -24.07 -13.23 5.47
C LEU A 202 -25.54 -13.31 5.89
N ALA A 203 -26.27 -14.35 5.46
CA ALA A 203 -27.67 -14.55 5.84
C ALA A 203 -27.83 -14.79 7.35
N ARG A 204 -26.91 -15.55 7.98
CA ARG A 204 -26.91 -15.77 9.44
C ARG A 204 -26.62 -14.49 10.21
N ALA A 205 -25.65 -13.71 9.75
CA ALA A 205 -25.26 -12.50 10.43
C ALA A 205 -26.33 -11.39 10.26
N ALA A 206 -26.99 -11.31 9.10
CA ALA A 206 -28.19 -10.48 8.91
C ALA A 206 -29.36 -10.90 9.82
N ALA A 207 -29.59 -12.21 10.01
CA ALA A 207 -30.62 -12.72 10.90
C ALA A 207 -30.35 -12.40 12.38
N ALA A 208 -29.10 -12.57 12.84
CA ALA A 208 -28.68 -12.24 14.20
C ALA A 208 -28.83 -10.73 14.51
N SER A 209 -28.51 -9.88 13.54
CA SER A 209 -28.72 -8.43 13.65
C SER A 209 -30.21 -8.04 13.68
N GLY A 210 -31.06 -8.78 12.97
CA GLY A 210 -32.52 -8.61 13.01
C GLY A 210 -33.13 -8.95 14.37
N GLU A 211 -32.65 -10.02 15.02
CA GLU A 211 -33.07 -10.39 16.38
C GLU A 211 -32.65 -9.35 17.42
N HIS A 212 -31.44 -8.78 17.30
CA HIS A 212 -30.97 -7.72 18.20
C HIS A 212 -31.86 -6.46 18.09
N ARG A 213 -32.25 -6.10 16.87
CA ARG A 213 -33.15 -4.96 16.59
C ARG A 213 -34.58 -5.21 17.07
N ALA A 214 -35.07 -6.45 16.96
CA ALA A 214 -36.38 -6.86 17.48
C ALA A 214 -36.42 -6.82 19.02
N HIS A 215 -35.31 -7.11 19.70
CA HIS A 215 -35.20 -6.99 21.16
C HIS A 215 -35.01 -5.56 21.65
N THR A 216 -34.53 -4.63 20.81
CA THR A 216 -34.46 -3.20 21.18
C THR A 216 -35.75 -2.44 20.91
N LEU A 217 -36.64 -2.98 20.06
CA LEU A 217 -37.90 -2.37 19.65
C LEU A 217 -39.09 -3.23 20.11
N ALA A 218 -39.26 -3.39 21.42
CA ALA A 218 -40.52 -3.81 22.03
C ALA A 218 -40.96 -2.79 23.11
N PRO A 219 -42.27 -2.54 23.28
CA PRO A 219 -42.75 -1.18 23.56
C PRO A 219 -43.01 -0.91 25.05
N GLY A 220 -42.37 0.12 25.58
CA GLY A 220 -42.74 0.79 26.83
C GLY A 220 -43.48 2.09 26.57
N ALA A 221 -44.80 2.02 26.42
CA ALA A 221 -45.66 3.19 26.35
C ALA A 221 -46.01 3.69 27.77
N THR A 222 -45.56 4.91 28.10
CA THR A 222 -46.21 5.73 29.14
C THR A 222 -46.49 7.14 28.63
N ARG A 223 -47.73 7.25 28.16
CA ARG A 223 -48.67 8.37 28.08
C ARG A 223 -48.47 9.49 29.13
N ILE A 224 -48.04 10.69 28.72
CA ILE A 224 -48.34 12.02 29.28
C ILE A 224 -48.11 13.00 28.11
N GLY A 225 -48.90 14.01 27.75
CA GLY A 225 -50.09 14.65 28.29
C GLY A 225 -50.27 15.90 27.41
N ARG A 226 -51.46 16.04 26.83
CA ARG A 226 -51.89 17.11 25.94
C ARG A 226 -52.01 18.42 26.73
N ASN A 227 -51.48 19.53 26.23
CA ASN A 227 -52.04 20.85 26.55
C ASN A 227 -51.72 21.88 25.47
N ASP A 228 -52.81 22.37 24.89
CA ASP A 228 -52.92 23.59 24.11
C ASP A 228 -52.66 24.81 24.99
N GLN A 229 -51.97 25.83 24.47
CA GLN A 229 -52.37 27.25 24.54
C GLN A 229 -51.28 28.15 23.93
N ALA A 230 -51.64 28.80 22.81
CA ALA A 230 -51.17 30.14 22.46
C ALA A 230 -52.07 31.17 23.22
N PRO A 231 -51.69 32.46 23.41
CA PRO A 231 -51.35 33.37 22.31
C PRO A 231 -50.23 34.41 22.60
N ALA A 232 -49.81 35.09 21.52
CA ALA A 232 -48.99 36.31 21.49
C ALA A 232 -49.75 37.54 22.06
N PRO A 233 -49.11 38.71 22.30
CA PRO A 233 -48.86 39.64 21.18
C PRO A 233 -47.61 40.55 21.25
N ALA A 234 -47.20 40.98 20.05
CA ALA A 234 -46.70 42.28 19.58
C ALA A 234 -45.97 43.27 20.52
N ALA A 235 -44.78 43.72 20.09
CA ALA A 235 -44.41 45.13 20.12
C ALA A 235 -43.38 45.47 19.02
N ALA A 236 -43.65 46.55 18.31
CA ALA A 236 -42.91 47.09 17.18
C ALA A 236 -41.69 47.94 17.60
N ARG A 237 -40.69 48.10 16.71
CA ARG A 237 -40.03 49.39 16.48
C ARG A 237 -39.24 49.47 15.16
N ARG A 238 -39.69 50.45 14.34
CA ARG A 238 -39.11 51.24 13.23
C ARG A 238 -37.57 51.30 13.11
N GLU A 239 -37.01 51.08 11.90
CA GLU A 239 -36.59 52.07 10.85
C GLU A 239 -35.45 53.01 11.32
N GLN A 240 -34.20 52.93 10.85
CA GLN A 240 -33.59 53.32 9.53
C GLN A 240 -32.44 54.35 9.85
N PRO A 241 -31.55 54.78 8.94
CA PRO A 241 -30.75 54.07 7.92
C PRO A 241 -29.27 54.56 7.82
N SER A 242 -28.55 54.02 6.82
CA SER A 242 -27.47 54.65 6.03
C SER A 242 -26.00 54.38 6.39
N GLY A 243 -25.31 53.76 5.43
CA GLY A 243 -23.86 53.58 5.39
C GLY A 243 -23.43 52.82 4.13
N THR A 244 -23.57 53.45 2.98
CA THR A 244 -23.16 52.96 1.64
C THR A 244 -21.64 52.97 1.45
N ALA A 245 -21.07 51.83 1.03
CA ALA A 245 -19.81 51.75 0.28
C ALA A 245 -19.78 50.42 -0.53
N PRO A 246 -19.12 50.38 -1.70
CA PRO A 246 -19.53 49.53 -2.82
C PRO A 246 -18.99 48.11 -2.72
N ALA A 247 -19.87 47.14 -2.92
CA ALA A 247 -19.52 45.74 -3.15
C ALA A 247 -19.25 45.53 -4.65
N ASP A 248 -18.02 45.15 -4.97
CA ASP A 248 -17.65 44.55 -6.25
C ASP A 248 -18.47 43.27 -6.47
N ARG A 249 -19.47 43.37 -7.34
CA ARG A 249 -20.19 42.23 -7.89
C ARG A 249 -19.27 41.50 -8.85
N HIS A 250 -18.42 40.63 -8.33
CA HIS A 250 -17.95 39.50 -9.12
C HIS A 250 -19.14 38.57 -9.32
N ALA A 251 -19.70 38.64 -10.53
CA ALA A 251 -20.65 37.69 -11.04
C ALA A 251 -20.12 36.27 -10.79
N ALA A 252 -20.83 35.53 -9.96
CA ALA A 252 -20.76 34.08 -9.90
C ALA A 252 -21.25 33.56 -11.25
N GLY A 253 -20.33 33.53 -12.22
CA GLY A 253 -20.52 32.77 -13.44
C GLY A 253 -20.49 31.30 -13.05
N ASP A 254 -21.61 30.62 -13.28
CA ASP A 254 -21.65 29.17 -13.45
C ASP A 254 -20.51 28.77 -14.39
N ARG A 255 -19.39 28.32 -13.79
CA ARG A 255 -18.32 27.70 -14.58
C ARG A 255 -18.86 26.35 -15.01
N PRO A 256 -18.88 26.05 -16.32
CA PRO A 256 -19.26 24.72 -16.77
C PRO A 256 -18.34 23.72 -16.08
N ALA A 257 -18.94 22.69 -15.48
CA ALA A 257 -18.23 21.56 -14.92
C ALA A 257 -17.20 21.09 -15.96
N VAL A 258 -15.93 21.07 -15.55
CA VAL A 258 -14.83 20.54 -16.36
C VAL A 258 -15.23 19.12 -16.74
N THR A 259 -15.58 18.91 -18.01
CA THR A 259 -15.84 17.58 -18.54
C THR A 259 -14.51 16.83 -18.51
N ALA A 260 -14.35 15.94 -17.53
CA ALA A 260 -13.17 15.13 -17.28
C ALA A 260 -12.93 14.03 -18.34
N GLY A 261 -13.22 14.30 -19.62
CA GLY A 261 -13.33 13.30 -20.67
C GLY A 261 -12.31 13.39 -21.80
N ALA A 262 -11.56 14.48 -21.94
CA ALA A 262 -10.54 14.59 -22.97
C ALA A 262 -9.18 14.12 -22.42
N GLY A 263 -8.93 12.81 -22.50
CA GLY A 263 -7.58 12.27 -22.30
C GLY A 263 -6.58 12.92 -23.26
N ILE A 264 -5.30 12.83 -22.93
CA ILE A 264 -4.25 13.48 -23.72
C ILE A 264 -4.17 12.83 -25.10
N ALA A 265 -4.11 13.66 -26.14
CA ALA A 265 -4.04 13.17 -27.51
C ALA A 265 -2.80 12.26 -27.71
N PRO A 266 -2.89 11.24 -28.58
CA PRO A 266 -1.72 10.47 -28.99
C PRO A 266 -0.64 11.40 -29.57
N GLY A 267 0.63 11.15 -29.25
CA GLY A 267 1.72 12.01 -29.67
C GLY A 267 2.99 11.83 -28.87
N ARG A 268 4.03 12.58 -29.25
CA ARG A 268 5.32 12.60 -28.54
C ARG A 268 5.45 13.90 -27.76
N TYR A 269 5.73 13.78 -26.48
CA TYR A 269 5.83 14.89 -25.54
C TYR A 269 7.17 14.88 -24.83
N LYS A 270 7.75 16.06 -24.64
CA LYS A 270 8.95 16.22 -23.81
C LYS A 270 8.56 16.17 -22.33
N LEU A 271 9.39 15.50 -21.54
CA LEU A 271 9.30 15.43 -20.09
C LEU A 271 10.51 16.13 -19.46
N ASP A 272 10.26 17.07 -18.57
CA ASP A 272 11.32 17.62 -17.72
C ASP A 272 11.61 16.67 -16.55
N HIS A 273 10.63 15.86 -16.13
CA HIS A 273 10.75 14.87 -15.07
C HIS A 273 10.01 13.57 -15.44
N ALA A 274 10.67 12.43 -15.38
CA ALA A 274 10.09 11.11 -15.65
C ALA A 274 9.84 10.28 -14.37
N LEU A 275 10.34 10.76 -13.22
CA LEU A 275 10.11 10.14 -11.91
C LEU A 275 8.62 9.83 -11.61
N PRO A 276 7.64 10.68 -11.99
CA PRO A 276 6.22 10.34 -11.82
C PRO A 276 5.79 9.03 -12.47
N PHE A 277 6.30 8.73 -13.67
CA PHE A 277 5.99 7.48 -14.38
C PHE A 277 6.60 6.28 -13.68
N LEU A 278 7.85 6.40 -13.19
CA LEU A 278 8.51 5.34 -12.43
C LEU A 278 7.77 5.06 -11.11
N ALA A 279 7.39 6.11 -10.37
CA ALA A 279 6.66 5.97 -9.12
C ALA A 279 5.29 5.29 -9.31
N LEU A 280 4.51 5.73 -10.30
CA LEU A 280 3.22 5.09 -10.61
C LEU A 280 3.40 3.66 -11.14
N ALA A 281 4.45 3.38 -11.91
CA ALA A 281 4.76 2.03 -12.38
C ALA A 281 5.08 1.08 -11.22
N VAL A 282 5.83 1.55 -10.22
CA VAL A 282 6.09 0.79 -8.99
C VAL A 282 4.77 0.47 -8.27
N LEU A 283 3.86 1.44 -8.14
CA LEU A 283 2.53 1.20 -7.55
C LEU A 283 1.73 0.16 -8.34
N ALA A 284 1.77 0.22 -9.67
CA ALA A 284 1.08 -0.75 -10.53
C ALA A 284 1.64 -2.18 -10.39
N ARG A 285 2.98 -2.35 -10.31
CA ARG A 285 3.62 -3.66 -10.05
C ARG A 285 3.21 -4.23 -8.71
N HIS A 286 3.13 -3.37 -7.71
CA HIS A 286 2.67 -3.73 -6.39
C HIS A 286 1.15 -3.79 -6.29
N GLY A 287 0.38 -3.87 -7.38
CA GLY A 287 -1.08 -4.04 -7.33
C GLY A 287 -1.85 -2.86 -6.72
N VAL A 288 -1.16 -1.77 -6.36
CA VAL A 288 -1.74 -0.62 -5.65
C VAL A 288 -2.60 0.22 -6.60
N ALA A 289 -2.23 0.30 -7.87
CA ALA A 289 -3.01 0.99 -8.89
C ALA A 289 -4.43 0.42 -9.03
N GLN A 290 -4.55 -0.91 -8.95
CA GLN A 290 -5.81 -1.63 -9.01
C GLN A 290 -6.65 -1.35 -7.77
N THR A 291 -6.03 -1.29 -6.59
CA THR A 291 -6.74 -0.96 -5.35
C THR A 291 -7.18 0.50 -5.30
N LEU A 292 -6.43 1.42 -5.91
CA LEU A 292 -6.86 2.80 -6.11
C LEU A 292 -8.09 2.89 -7.01
N ALA A 293 -8.19 2.04 -8.04
CA ALA A 293 -9.38 1.98 -8.88
C ALA A 293 -10.60 1.41 -8.14
N LEU A 294 -10.40 0.56 -7.14
CA LEU A 294 -11.48 0.11 -6.23
C LEU A 294 -11.92 1.23 -5.27
N ASP A 295 -10.98 2.03 -4.79
CA ASP A 295 -11.23 3.19 -3.93
C ASP A 295 -11.93 4.33 -4.68
N ALA A 296 -11.55 4.57 -5.93
CA ALA A 296 -12.05 5.62 -6.79
C ALA A 296 -12.40 5.06 -8.19
N PRO A 297 -13.60 4.48 -8.36
CA PRO A 297 -14.02 3.94 -9.65
C PRO A 297 -14.28 5.03 -10.70
N ASP A 298 -14.53 6.27 -10.28
CA ASP A 298 -14.62 7.41 -11.19
C ASP A 298 -13.25 7.70 -11.83
N PRO A 299 -13.14 7.66 -13.18
CA PRO A 299 -11.86 7.86 -13.85
C PRO A 299 -11.22 9.24 -13.59
N GLY A 300 -12.02 10.28 -13.41
CA GLY A 300 -11.54 11.64 -13.12
C GLY A 300 -10.95 11.75 -11.70
N VAL A 301 -11.60 11.12 -10.72
CA VAL A 301 -11.08 11.01 -9.35
C VAL A 301 -9.81 10.17 -9.33
N LEU A 302 -9.77 9.04 -10.04
CA LEU A 302 -8.58 8.19 -10.13
C LEU A 302 -7.39 8.93 -10.78
N ALA A 303 -7.62 9.66 -11.87
CA ALA A 303 -6.60 10.50 -12.50
C ALA A 303 -6.13 11.62 -11.56
N THR A 304 -7.03 12.23 -10.80
CA THR A 304 -6.68 13.26 -9.81
C THR A 304 -5.83 12.68 -8.67
N LEU A 305 -6.16 11.48 -8.18
CA LEU A 305 -5.34 10.74 -7.22
C LEU A 305 -3.95 10.42 -7.78
N ALA A 306 -3.89 9.94 -9.03
CA ALA A 306 -2.64 9.66 -9.73
C ALA A 306 -1.76 10.92 -9.83
N ALA A 307 -2.35 12.06 -10.18
CA ALA A 307 -1.66 13.35 -10.27
C ALA A 307 -1.14 13.80 -8.90
N ALA A 308 -1.91 13.60 -7.83
CA ALA A 308 -1.49 13.91 -6.47
C ALA A 308 -0.25 13.09 -6.06
N ILE A 309 -0.27 11.78 -6.31
CA ILE A 309 0.87 10.89 -6.04
C ILE A 309 2.09 11.31 -6.88
N ALA A 310 1.88 11.57 -8.17
CA ALA A 310 2.92 12.03 -9.08
C ALA A 310 3.59 13.33 -8.59
N LEU A 311 2.82 14.32 -8.14
CA LEU A 311 3.36 15.56 -7.57
C LEU A 311 4.17 15.34 -6.30
N LYS A 312 3.74 14.41 -5.44
CA LYS A 312 4.43 14.06 -4.19
C LYS A 312 5.75 13.35 -4.44
N SER A 313 5.87 12.64 -5.56
CA SER A 313 7.15 12.04 -5.98
C SER A 313 8.19 13.08 -6.42
N LEU A 314 7.79 14.30 -6.76
CA LEU A 314 8.66 15.36 -7.27
C LEU A 314 9.14 16.30 -6.14
N PRO A 315 10.36 16.85 -6.23
CA PRO A 315 10.86 17.83 -5.27
C PRO A 315 10.04 19.12 -5.31
N ALA A 316 9.86 19.73 -4.13
CA ALA A 316 9.24 21.05 -4.00
C ALA A 316 10.25 22.17 -4.27
N GLU A 317 9.81 23.24 -4.91
CA GLU A 317 10.60 24.47 -5.05
C GLU A 317 10.45 25.34 -3.80
N THR A 318 11.12 24.94 -2.71
CA THR A 318 10.99 25.61 -1.39
C THR A 318 11.28 27.11 -1.45
N ALA A 319 12.17 27.56 -2.35
CA ALA A 319 12.47 28.98 -2.57
C ALA A 319 11.27 29.80 -3.10
N ARG A 320 10.28 29.16 -3.74
CA ARG A 320 9.05 29.80 -4.24
C ARG A 320 7.85 29.61 -3.30
N GLY A 321 8.07 29.00 -2.14
CA GLY A 321 7.07 28.75 -1.12
C GLY A 321 6.66 27.28 -0.99
N PRO A 322 5.91 26.94 0.07
CA PRO A 322 5.48 25.57 0.34
C PRO A 322 4.67 24.99 -0.82
N GLY A 323 5.01 23.77 -1.24
CA GLY A 323 4.27 23.07 -2.30
C GLY A 323 4.47 23.62 -3.71
N ALA A 324 5.26 24.69 -3.91
CA ALA A 324 5.55 25.20 -5.25
C ALA A 324 6.27 24.14 -6.10
N ARG A 325 5.99 24.15 -7.41
CA ARG A 325 6.54 23.23 -8.41
C ARG A 325 6.80 23.99 -9.71
N THR A 326 7.85 23.61 -10.44
CA THR A 326 8.10 24.10 -11.80
C THR A 326 6.91 23.77 -12.70
N GLN A 327 6.73 24.55 -13.78
CA GLN A 327 5.76 24.19 -14.82
C GLN A 327 6.03 22.81 -15.41
N GLY A 328 7.31 22.45 -15.61
CA GLY A 328 7.74 21.14 -16.07
C GLY A 328 7.33 19.99 -15.14
N ALA A 329 7.49 20.15 -13.83
CA ALA A 329 7.07 19.18 -12.82
C ALA A 329 5.54 19.00 -12.82
N ARG A 330 4.80 20.11 -12.91
CA ARG A 330 3.33 20.08 -13.00
C ARG A 330 2.85 19.37 -14.26
N TRP A 331 3.49 19.65 -15.40
CA TRP A 331 3.19 19.01 -16.67
C TRP A 331 3.50 17.51 -16.65
N ALA A 332 4.67 17.12 -16.14
CA ALA A 332 5.05 15.72 -15.99
C ALA A 332 4.05 14.93 -15.12
N ALA A 333 3.60 15.52 -14.01
CA ALA A 333 2.61 14.89 -13.14
C ALA A 333 1.23 14.75 -13.80
N ALA A 334 0.78 15.78 -14.54
CA ALA A 334 -0.47 15.71 -15.30
C ALA A 334 -0.41 14.63 -16.40
N LEU A 335 0.68 14.58 -17.15
CA LEU A 335 0.90 13.62 -18.24
C LEU A 335 0.94 12.17 -17.73
N ALA A 336 1.62 11.94 -16.60
CA ALA A 336 1.64 10.63 -15.93
C ALA A 336 0.26 10.16 -15.47
N ALA A 337 -0.63 11.10 -15.18
CA ALA A 337 -2.00 10.87 -14.72
C ALA A 337 -3.07 10.90 -15.84
N ASN A 338 -2.67 11.03 -17.12
CA ASN A 338 -3.57 11.19 -18.27
C ASN A 338 -4.43 12.47 -18.22
N LEU A 339 -3.86 13.57 -17.77
CA LEU A 339 -4.53 14.86 -17.69
C LEU A 339 -3.88 15.90 -18.60
N ASP A 340 -4.69 16.63 -19.35
CA ASP A 340 -4.29 17.78 -20.17
C ASP A 340 -3.72 18.93 -19.33
N ARG A 341 -4.13 19.01 -18.06
CA ARG A 341 -3.64 19.97 -17.08
C ARG A 341 -3.66 19.38 -15.69
N LEU A 342 -2.74 19.85 -14.85
CA LEU A 342 -2.72 19.45 -13.45
C LEU A 342 -4.00 19.92 -12.74
N PRO A 343 -4.64 19.08 -11.90
CA PRO A 343 -5.76 19.50 -11.07
C PRO A 343 -5.38 20.71 -10.22
N ASP A 344 -6.33 21.64 -10.05
CA ASP A 344 -6.18 22.74 -9.11
C ASP A 344 -6.64 22.31 -7.70
N GLY A 345 -6.55 23.23 -6.73
CA GLY A 345 -6.96 22.93 -5.35
C GLY A 345 -8.43 22.56 -5.20
N ALA A 346 -9.31 23.09 -6.06
CA ALA A 346 -10.73 22.77 -6.03
C ALA A 346 -11.00 21.37 -6.57
N ALA A 347 -10.31 20.98 -7.66
CA ALA A 347 -10.37 19.63 -8.19
C ALA A 347 -9.83 18.59 -7.20
N PHE A 348 -8.72 18.88 -6.51
CA PHE A 348 -8.22 18.03 -5.43
C PHE A 348 -9.22 17.91 -4.28
N ALA A 349 -9.85 19.02 -3.86
CA ALA A 349 -10.85 19.00 -2.80
C ALA A 349 -12.11 18.20 -3.20
N ALA A 350 -12.56 18.32 -4.46
CA ALA A 350 -13.68 17.56 -5.00
C ALA A 350 -13.38 16.07 -5.08
N ALA A 351 -12.19 15.70 -5.57
CA ALA A 351 -11.72 14.31 -5.56
C ALA A 351 -11.64 13.76 -4.13
N ALA A 352 -11.11 14.54 -3.19
CA ALA A 352 -11.00 14.15 -1.79
C ALA A 352 -12.36 14.00 -1.08
N ALA A 353 -13.40 14.66 -1.57
CA ALA A 353 -14.76 14.52 -1.05
C ALA A 353 -15.48 13.28 -1.60
N HIS A 354 -14.93 12.63 -2.63
CA HIS A 354 -15.54 11.44 -3.21
C HIS A 354 -15.48 10.26 -2.22
N PRO A 355 -16.57 9.49 -2.05
CA PRO A 355 -16.55 8.30 -1.21
C PRO A 355 -15.44 7.34 -1.65
N GLY A 356 -14.63 6.86 -0.71
CA GLY A 356 -13.49 5.98 -1.00
C GLY A 356 -12.19 6.69 -1.39
N ALA A 357 -12.20 7.99 -1.73
CA ALA A 357 -10.98 8.74 -2.05
C ALA A 357 -9.98 8.87 -0.88
N GLY A 358 -10.35 8.44 0.33
CA GLY A 358 -9.43 8.22 1.44
C GLY A 358 -8.37 7.14 1.17
N GLY A 359 -8.56 6.32 0.13
CA GLY A 359 -7.64 5.28 -0.31
C GLY A 359 -7.56 4.12 0.67
N GLU A 360 -8.70 3.66 1.18
CA GLU A 360 -8.77 2.62 2.22
C GLU A 360 -8.15 1.32 1.72
N PHE A 361 -8.54 0.88 0.51
CA PHE A 361 -7.99 -0.33 -0.10
C PHE A 361 -6.51 -0.16 -0.47
N ALA A 362 -6.13 0.99 -1.02
CA ALA A 362 -4.73 1.28 -1.34
C ALA A 362 -3.83 1.30 -0.10
N ARG A 363 -4.28 1.90 1.01
CA ARG A 363 -3.57 1.87 2.31
C ARG A 363 -3.43 0.44 2.82
N ALA A 364 -4.51 -0.33 2.82
CA ALA A 364 -4.48 -1.72 3.27
C ALA A 364 -3.56 -2.60 2.41
N ALA A 365 -3.53 -2.36 1.10
CA ALA A 365 -2.67 -3.08 0.16
C ALA A 365 -1.18 -2.78 0.38
N VAL A 366 -0.81 -1.51 0.58
CA VAL A 366 0.56 -1.10 0.92
C VAL A 366 0.96 -1.69 2.28
N ALA A 367 0.09 -1.58 3.28
CA ALA A 367 0.35 -2.18 4.58
C ALA A 367 0.54 -3.70 4.47
N ALA A 368 -0.29 -4.41 3.68
CA ALA A 368 -0.18 -5.87 3.53
C ALA A 368 1.12 -6.28 2.82
N ALA A 369 1.52 -5.51 1.80
CA ALA A 369 2.77 -5.74 1.08
C ALA A 369 4.00 -5.62 1.99
N LEU A 370 3.95 -4.72 2.98
CA LEU A 370 5.09 -4.43 3.85
C LEU A 370 5.07 -5.16 5.19
N LEU A 371 3.90 -5.46 5.78
CA LEU A 371 3.84 -6.17 7.06
C LEU A 371 4.49 -7.55 7.00
N GLY A 372 4.36 -8.24 5.86
CA GLY A 372 5.00 -9.53 5.62
C GLY A 372 6.52 -9.43 5.50
N SER A 373 7.05 -8.27 5.09
CA SER A 373 8.49 -8.04 4.88
C SER A 373 9.19 -7.34 6.05
N LEU A 374 8.45 -6.88 7.07
CA LEU A 374 9.02 -6.20 8.24
C LEU A 374 10.12 -7.07 8.87
N HIS A 375 11.33 -6.51 8.92
CA HIS A 375 12.50 -7.20 9.45
C HIS A 375 12.24 -7.67 10.90
N PRO A 376 12.52 -8.93 11.29
CA PRO A 376 12.10 -9.47 12.59
C PRO A 376 12.79 -8.83 13.81
N GLN A 377 13.81 -7.99 13.60
CA GLN A 377 14.60 -7.36 14.65
C GLN A 377 14.62 -5.83 14.49
N GLY A 378 14.74 -5.11 15.60
CA GLY A 378 14.72 -3.64 15.65
C GLY A 378 13.41 -3.07 16.23
N ALA A 379 13.41 -1.83 16.68
CA ALA A 379 12.17 -1.10 16.89
C ALA A 379 11.62 -0.61 15.55
N LEU A 380 10.29 -0.51 15.43
CA LEU A 380 9.65 0.09 14.26
C LEU A 380 9.58 1.60 14.43
N PRO A 381 10.09 2.41 13.47
CA PRO A 381 9.96 3.85 13.55
C PRO A 381 8.49 4.27 13.40
N LEU A 382 8.07 5.18 14.28
CA LEU A 382 6.74 5.72 14.37
C LEU A 382 6.86 7.24 14.42
N VAL A 383 6.25 7.97 13.49
CA VAL A 383 6.37 9.43 13.41
C VAL A 383 5.06 10.06 13.87
N ALA A 384 5.12 10.94 14.87
CA ALA A 384 3.99 11.79 15.23
C ALA A 384 4.00 13.08 14.40
N HIS A 385 2.88 13.40 13.74
CA HIS A 385 2.71 14.65 13.01
C HIS A 385 1.24 15.10 13.01
N GLY A 386 0.97 16.28 13.57
CA GLY A 386 -0.37 16.88 13.55
C GLY A 386 -1.46 16.01 14.21
N GLY A 387 -1.13 15.37 15.34
CA GLY A 387 -2.04 14.44 16.04
C GLY A 387 -2.26 13.10 15.34
N ARG A 388 -1.42 12.77 14.35
CA ARG A 388 -1.48 11.52 13.58
C ARG A 388 -0.17 10.78 13.69
N LEU A 389 -0.23 9.49 13.45
CA LEU A 389 0.89 8.57 13.46
C LEU A 389 1.17 8.04 12.06
N VAL A 390 2.45 7.85 11.76
CA VAL A 390 2.91 7.15 10.56
C VAL A 390 3.90 6.07 10.95
N LEU A 391 3.56 4.82 10.63
CA LEU A 391 4.43 3.67 10.83
C LEU A 391 5.37 3.53 9.65
N PHE A 392 6.65 3.30 9.92
CA PHE A 392 7.66 3.02 8.91
C PHE A 392 8.27 1.62 9.04
N ASP A 393 8.68 1.04 7.92
CA ASP A 393 9.61 -0.08 7.92
C ASP A 393 11.05 0.45 8.07
N PRO A 394 11.84 -0.07 9.03
CA PRO A 394 13.20 0.42 9.27
C PRO A 394 14.20 0.01 8.17
N GLY A 395 13.89 -1.01 7.35
CA GLY A 395 14.80 -1.52 6.33
C GLY A 395 14.97 -0.55 5.17
N GLY A 396 13.87 0.04 4.68
CA GLY A 396 13.89 0.99 3.55
C GLY A 396 13.21 2.33 3.81
N LEU A 397 12.89 2.65 5.07
CA LEU A 397 12.09 3.81 5.45
C LEU A 397 10.78 3.89 4.66
N TYR A 398 10.14 2.74 4.44
CA TYR A 398 8.85 2.67 3.76
C TYR A 398 7.74 3.18 4.69
N PRO A 399 6.92 4.17 4.30
CA PRO A 399 5.70 4.46 5.04
C PRO A 399 4.70 3.32 4.85
N VAL A 400 4.38 2.61 5.94
CA VAL A 400 3.52 1.42 5.95
C VAL A 400 2.05 1.82 6.10
N ALA A 401 1.77 2.68 7.08
CA ALA A 401 0.42 3.12 7.42
C ALA A 401 0.46 4.51 8.03
N ALA A 402 -0.58 5.31 7.79
CA ALA A 402 -0.78 6.63 8.39
C ALA A 402 -2.22 6.74 8.90
N GLY A 403 -2.42 7.34 10.07
CA GLY A 403 -3.73 7.40 10.72
C GLY A 403 -3.72 8.08 12.08
N PRO A 404 -4.90 8.35 12.67
CA PRO A 404 -4.96 8.68 14.09
C PRO A 404 -4.51 7.47 14.93
N PRO A 405 -3.97 7.68 16.15
CA PRO A 405 -3.43 6.60 16.97
C PRO A 405 -4.39 5.43 17.17
N GLU A 406 -5.66 5.72 17.43
CA GLU A 406 -6.71 4.73 17.70
C GLU A 406 -6.94 3.79 16.51
N ALA A 407 -6.85 4.32 15.28
CA ALA A 407 -7.02 3.53 14.06
C ALA A 407 -5.82 2.63 13.77
N LEU A 408 -4.62 2.98 14.27
CA LEU A 408 -3.42 2.17 14.05
C LEU A 408 -3.17 1.17 15.18
N THR A 409 -3.84 1.27 16.33
CA THR A 409 -3.58 0.39 17.49
C THR A 409 -3.64 -1.09 17.16
N ALA A 410 -4.66 -1.56 16.42
CA ALA A 410 -4.79 -2.97 16.06
C ALA A 410 -3.63 -3.43 15.15
N LEU A 411 -3.27 -2.61 14.17
CA LEU A 411 -2.14 -2.85 13.27
C LEU A 411 -0.82 -2.94 14.06
N LEU A 412 -0.58 -1.95 14.93
CA LEU A 412 0.62 -1.85 15.75
C LEU A 412 0.74 -3.03 16.72
N ALA A 413 -0.35 -3.42 17.36
CA ALA A 413 -0.40 -4.59 18.26
C ALA A 413 -0.03 -5.88 17.52
N ALA A 414 -0.55 -6.06 16.30
CA ALA A 414 -0.29 -7.25 15.49
C ALA A 414 1.17 -7.37 15.03
N THR A 415 1.92 -6.26 14.97
CA THR A 415 3.37 -6.34 14.72
C THR A 415 4.11 -7.09 15.83
N GLY A 416 3.60 -7.05 17.07
CA GLY A 416 4.22 -7.65 18.25
C GLY A 416 5.59 -7.05 18.60
N ARG A 417 5.90 -5.85 18.08
CA ARG A 417 7.23 -5.23 18.17
C ARG A 417 7.23 -3.99 19.05
N THR A 418 8.42 -3.65 19.52
CA THR A 418 8.67 -2.35 20.16
C THR A 418 8.63 -1.26 19.10
N LEU A 419 7.95 -0.17 19.41
CA LEU A 419 7.79 0.99 18.54
C LEU A 419 8.71 2.11 19.03
N PHE A 420 9.32 2.85 18.11
CA PHE A 420 10.12 4.02 18.42
C PHE A 420 9.42 5.27 17.91
N LEU A 421 8.90 6.10 18.81
CA LEU A 421 8.21 7.35 18.50
C LEU A 421 9.22 8.49 18.27
N SER A 422 9.28 8.99 17.04
CA SER A 422 9.97 10.22 16.69
C SER A 422 9.15 11.41 17.16
N ALA A 423 9.80 12.29 17.94
CA ALA A 423 9.23 13.44 18.65
C ALA A 423 8.09 13.04 19.61
N PRO A 424 8.29 13.15 20.93
CA PRO A 424 7.24 12.81 21.87
C PRO A 424 6.05 13.78 21.77
N ASP A 425 4.87 13.24 21.45
CA ASP A 425 3.58 13.89 21.63
C ASP A 425 2.87 13.19 22.81
N PRO A 426 2.58 13.90 23.93
CA PRO A 426 1.98 13.30 25.12
C PRO A 426 0.63 12.61 24.86
N ALA A 427 -0.23 13.18 24.02
CA ALA A 427 -1.55 12.61 23.75
C ALA A 427 -1.44 11.31 22.95
N VAL A 428 -0.54 11.30 21.96
CA VAL A 428 -0.20 10.10 21.19
C VAL A 428 0.41 9.04 22.11
N TRP A 429 1.34 9.44 22.97
CA TRP A 429 2.01 8.53 23.90
C TRP A 429 1.02 7.86 24.85
N ASP A 430 0.15 8.65 25.48
CA ASP A 430 -0.87 8.15 26.41
C ASP A 430 -1.82 7.17 25.73
N THR A 431 -2.20 7.45 24.48
CA THR A 431 -3.08 6.56 23.70
C THR A 431 -2.41 5.21 23.41
N LEU A 432 -1.13 5.22 23.04
CA LEU A 432 -0.36 4.00 22.78
C LEU A 432 -0.07 3.22 24.08
N GLU A 433 0.20 3.92 25.19
CA GLU A 433 0.39 3.30 26.50
C GLU A 433 -0.92 2.67 27.02
N ALA A 434 -2.05 3.34 26.86
CA ALA A 434 -3.37 2.81 27.20
C ALA A 434 -3.73 1.56 26.38
N ALA A 435 -3.26 1.50 25.13
CA ALA A 435 -3.35 0.32 24.28
C ALA A 435 -2.37 -0.81 24.66
N GLY A 436 -1.52 -0.61 25.67
CA GLY A 436 -0.52 -1.58 26.10
C GLY A 436 0.63 -1.77 25.11
N LEU A 437 0.87 -0.79 24.23
CA LEU A 437 1.92 -0.91 23.23
C LEU A 437 3.31 -0.57 23.84
N PRO A 438 4.34 -1.38 23.53
CA PRO A 438 5.70 -1.09 23.98
C PRO A 438 6.30 0.01 23.11
N VAL A 439 6.30 1.26 23.61
CA VAL A 439 6.79 2.45 22.89
C VAL A 439 8.01 3.03 23.57
N MET A 440 8.96 3.53 22.78
CA MET A 440 10.19 4.19 23.21
C MET A 440 10.32 5.53 22.50
N ALA A 441 10.97 6.51 23.12
CA ALA A 441 11.32 7.79 22.51
C ALA A 441 12.65 8.31 23.04
N GLU A 442 13.31 9.16 22.26
CA GLU A 442 14.48 9.92 22.70
C GLU A 442 14.09 11.05 23.67
N GLY A 443 14.99 11.34 24.61
CA GLY A 443 14.82 12.39 25.61
C GLY A 443 14.32 11.88 26.97
N PRO A 444 14.41 12.73 28.01
CA PRO A 444 13.94 12.39 29.34
C PRO A 444 12.40 12.30 29.41
N PRO A 445 11.84 11.57 30.38
CA PRO A 445 10.42 11.68 30.74
C PRO A 445 10.04 13.14 31.03
N VAL A 446 8.89 13.57 30.52
CA VAL A 446 8.31 14.88 30.87
C VAL A 446 7.52 14.73 32.18
N GLY A 447 7.41 15.81 32.95
CA GLY A 447 6.69 15.81 34.23
C GLY A 447 5.24 15.31 34.08
N GLY A 448 4.87 14.31 34.89
CA GLY A 448 3.53 13.70 34.88
C GLY A 448 3.42 12.43 34.03
N GLU A 449 4.38 12.15 33.14
CA GLU A 449 4.37 10.93 32.34
C GLU A 449 4.67 9.69 33.18
N ARG A 450 3.99 8.58 32.89
CA ARG A 450 4.23 7.27 33.52
C ARG A 450 5.38 6.49 32.87
N ALA A 451 6.27 7.19 32.18
CA ALA A 451 7.38 6.62 31.43
C ALA A 451 8.54 6.18 32.33
N VAL A 452 9.23 5.14 31.89
CA VAL A 452 10.42 4.59 32.52
C VAL A 452 11.65 5.16 31.82
N PRO A 453 12.60 5.79 32.54
CA PRO A 453 13.82 6.30 31.93
C PRO A 453 14.71 5.15 31.45
N ILE A 454 15.38 5.37 30.32
CA ILE A 454 16.37 4.47 29.73
C ILE A 454 17.66 5.25 29.49
N VAL A 455 18.80 4.65 29.86
CA VAL A 455 20.12 5.18 29.58
C VAL A 455 20.79 4.27 28.56
N GLY A 456 21.31 4.87 27.49
CA GLY A 456 22.05 4.22 26.43
C GLY A 456 23.54 4.54 26.47
N PRO A 457 24.33 3.99 25.52
CA PRO A 457 25.74 4.27 25.41
C PRO A 457 25.99 5.75 25.06
N ARG A 458 27.20 6.23 25.34
CA ARG A 458 27.66 7.60 25.01
C ARG A 458 26.75 8.71 25.56
N GLY A 459 26.11 8.46 26.70
CA GLY A 459 25.24 9.44 27.36
C GLY A 459 23.87 9.62 26.71
N TRP A 460 23.50 8.78 25.74
CA TRP A 460 22.16 8.77 25.17
C TRP A 460 21.10 8.53 26.26
N ARG A 461 19.99 9.28 26.20
CA ARG A 461 18.88 9.16 27.16
C ARG A 461 17.57 9.04 26.40
N GLY A 462 16.74 8.12 26.86
CA GLY A 462 15.41 7.93 26.34
C GLY A 462 14.42 7.60 27.44
N ARG A 463 13.21 7.33 27.00
CA ARG A 463 12.08 6.95 27.84
C ARG A 463 11.24 5.89 27.14
N ALA A 464 10.59 5.05 27.94
CA ALA A 464 9.78 3.96 27.43
C ALA A 464 8.49 3.76 28.23
N THR A 465 7.47 3.19 27.61
CA THR A 465 6.28 2.74 28.32
C THR A 465 6.64 1.60 29.26
N ARG A 466 5.84 1.39 30.31
CA ARG A 466 6.09 0.36 31.34
C ARG A 466 6.07 -1.07 30.79
N VAL A 467 5.44 -1.27 29.63
CA VAL A 467 5.32 -2.56 28.96
C VAL A 467 6.64 -2.99 28.30
N VAL A 468 7.56 -2.04 28.04
CA VAL A 468 8.85 -2.36 27.42
C VAL A 468 9.70 -3.22 28.35
N ARG A 469 10.01 -4.45 27.90
CA ARG A 469 10.93 -5.35 28.59
C ARG A 469 12.36 -4.86 28.41
N ARG A 470 13.03 -4.55 29.52
CA ARG A 470 14.44 -4.17 29.52
C ARG A 470 15.32 -5.39 29.20
N SER A 471 16.20 -5.26 28.22
CA SER A 471 17.19 -6.27 27.86
C SER A 471 18.61 -5.69 27.87
N HIS A 472 19.61 -6.54 28.02
CA HIS A 472 21.00 -6.15 27.85
C HIS A 472 21.23 -5.73 26.39
N GLY A 473 21.77 -4.53 26.17
CA GLY A 473 21.97 -3.97 24.82
C GLY A 473 20.83 -3.11 24.28
N LEU A 474 19.68 -3.04 24.98
CA LEU A 474 18.53 -2.19 24.58
C LEU A 474 18.96 -0.74 24.32
N GLY A 475 19.80 -0.17 25.19
CA GLY A 475 20.29 1.19 25.03
C GLY A 475 21.12 1.43 23.75
N ALA A 476 21.90 0.45 23.29
CA ALA A 476 22.68 0.57 22.06
C ALA A 476 21.81 0.47 20.81
N GLN A 477 20.88 -0.49 20.81
CA GLN A 477 19.88 -0.63 19.76
C GLN A 477 19.02 0.64 19.64
N LEU A 478 18.64 1.23 20.77
CA LEU A 478 17.87 2.46 20.84
C LEU A 478 18.54 3.67 20.19
N ALA A 479 19.85 3.81 20.33
CA ALA A 479 20.58 4.91 19.70
C ALA A 479 20.54 4.80 18.16
N THR A 480 20.63 3.58 17.61
CA THR A 480 20.48 3.32 16.17
C THR A 480 19.04 3.54 15.69
N ASP A 481 18.06 3.05 16.46
CA ASP A 481 16.64 3.18 16.13
C ASP A 481 16.20 4.66 16.17
N ALA A 482 16.77 5.49 17.05
CA ALA A 482 16.52 6.93 17.12
C ALA A 482 16.93 7.67 15.84
N ALA A 483 18.13 7.39 15.32
CA ALA A 483 18.58 7.97 14.06
C ALA A 483 17.65 7.58 12.89
N THR A 484 17.21 6.32 12.87
CA THR A 484 16.26 5.81 11.87
C THR A 484 14.90 6.51 11.97
N ALA A 485 14.39 6.73 13.19
CA ALA A 485 13.14 7.44 13.41
C ALA A 485 13.22 8.93 13.02
N ASN A 486 14.33 9.60 13.29
CA ASN A 486 14.56 10.97 12.83
C ASN A 486 14.59 11.06 11.30
N ARG A 487 15.19 10.09 10.61
CA ARG A 487 15.14 10.00 9.14
C ARG A 487 13.72 9.75 8.63
N ALA A 488 12.98 8.83 9.24
CA ALA A 488 11.57 8.59 8.89
C ALA A 488 10.72 9.87 9.05
N ALA A 489 10.93 10.63 10.12
CA ALA A 489 10.27 11.91 10.32
C ALA A 489 10.65 12.94 9.25
N ASN A 490 11.92 12.96 8.82
CA ASN A 490 12.37 13.79 7.71
C ASN A 490 11.67 13.41 6.39
N VAL A 491 11.62 12.11 6.05
CA VAL A 491 10.89 11.60 4.88
C VAL A 491 9.43 12.08 4.90
N TRP A 492 8.72 11.87 6.01
CA TRP A 492 7.31 12.25 6.11
C TRP A 492 7.10 13.77 5.99
N ARG A 493 7.90 14.56 6.72
CA ARG A 493 7.82 16.02 6.73
C ARG A 493 8.03 16.60 5.32
N THR A 494 9.04 16.10 4.63
CA THR A 494 9.47 16.62 3.33
C THR A 494 8.61 16.16 2.16
N LEU A 495 7.95 15.00 2.26
CA LEU A 495 6.96 14.57 1.27
C LEU A 495 5.56 15.13 1.57
N GLY A 496 5.20 15.29 2.85
CA GLY A 496 3.88 15.76 3.27
C GLY A 496 3.84 17.28 3.52
N PRO A 497 3.96 17.72 4.78
CA PRO A 497 3.77 19.13 5.21
C PRO A 497 4.56 20.20 4.46
N GLU A 498 5.80 19.92 4.04
CA GLU A 498 6.63 20.90 3.32
C GLU A 498 6.28 20.98 1.82
N ALA A 499 5.54 20.00 1.35
CA ALA A 499 5.17 19.80 -0.04
C ALA A 499 3.65 19.58 -0.19
N PRO A 500 2.79 20.45 0.37
CA PRO A 500 1.34 20.26 0.31
C PRO A 500 0.85 20.27 -1.14
N LEU A 501 -0.15 19.43 -1.45
CA LEU A 501 -0.81 19.43 -2.77
C LEU A 501 -1.45 20.77 -3.11
N VAL A 502 -1.97 21.48 -2.09
CA VAL A 502 -2.62 22.78 -2.23
C VAL A 502 -1.92 23.79 -1.32
N ALA A 503 -1.31 24.82 -1.92
CA ALA A 503 -0.50 25.80 -1.20
C ALA A 503 -1.28 26.66 -0.19
N ARG A 504 -2.58 26.84 -0.42
CA ARG A 504 -3.49 27.43 0.56
C ARG A 504 -4.37 26.33 1.12
N PRO A 505 -4.48 26.20 2.45
CA PRO A 505 -5.41 25.26 3.02
C PRO A 505 -6.83 25.72 2.64
N ALA A 506 -7.45 25.02 1.69
CA ALA A 506 -8.83 24.67 1.92
C ALA A 506 -8.74 23.69 3.09
N ASP A 507 -8.89 24.20 4.32
CA ASP A 507 -8.68 23.49 5.59
C ASP A 507 -9.67 22.33 5.83
N SER A 508 -10.21 21.75 4.75
CA SER A 508 -11.07 20.59 4.84
C SER A 508 -10.25 19.36 5.23
N ALA A 509 -10.75 18.63 6.23
CA ALA A 509 -10.21 17.34 6.63
C ALA A 509 -10.08 16.37 5.45
N THR A 510 -10.91 16.51 4.41
CA THR A 510 -10.87 15.71 3.17
C THR A 510 -9.58 15.94 2.38
N THR A 511 -9.22 17.19 2.09
CA THR A 511 -7.99 17.52 1.32
C THR A 511 -6.75 17.00 2.03
N ARG A 512 -6.73 17.06 3.38
CA ARG A 512 -5.64 16.50 4.20
C ARG A 512 -5.52 14.98 4.06
N ARG A 513 -6.64 14.26 4.01
CA ARG A 513 -6.64 12.79 3.81
C ARG A 513 -6.07 12.41 2.45
N LEU A 514 -6.40 13.18 1.41
CA LEU A 514 -5.84 13.01 0.07
C LEU A 514 -4.33 13.29 0.05
N ASP A 515 -3.90 14.39 0.67
CA ASP A 515 -2.47 14.74 0.79
C ASP A 515 -1.67 13.65 1.51
N GLU A 516 -2.22 13.12 2.61
CA GLU A 516 -1.65 12.02 3.37
C GLU A 516 -1.57 10.72 2.57
N LEU A 517 -2.64 10.36 1.85
CA LEU A 517 -2.66 9.19 0.98
C LEU A 517 -1.59 9.31 -0.11
N ALA A 518 -1.55 10.46 -0.80
CA ALA A 518 -0.57 10.71 -1.86
C ALA A 518 0.86 10.69 -1.32
N THR A 519 1.09 11.24 -0.12
CA THR A 519 2.38 11.20 0.59
C THR A 519 2.79 9.77 0.92
N LEU A 520 1.88 8.96 1.46
CA LEU A 520 2.12 7.55 1.78
C LEU A 520 2.49 6.76 0.52
N LEU A 521 1.70 6.87 -0.55
CA LEU A 521 1.91 6.11 -1.78
C LEU A 521 3.16 6.55 -2.53
N ALA A 522 3.44 7.85 -2.59
CA ALA A 522 4.68 8.35 -3.18
C ALA A 522 5.90 7.91 -2.35
N GLY A 523 5.83 8.00 -1.02
CA GLY A 523 6.89 7.54 -0.13
C GLY A 523 7.15 6.04 -0.27
N PHE A 524 6.10 5.22 -0.38
CA PHE A 524 6.22 3.79 -0.67
C PHE A 524 6.94 3.53 -2.01
N ALA A 525 6.51 4.20 -3.08
CA ALA A 525 7.10 3.99 -4.40
C ALA A 525 8.58 4.42 -4.45
N LEU A 526 8.92 5.54 -3.80
CA LEU A 526 10.30 6.01 -3.67
C LEU A 526 11.17 5.08 -2.83
N ALA A 527 10.66 4.60 -1.69
CA ALA A 527 11.34 3.62 -0.84
C ALA A 527 11.65 2.34 -1.62
N GLU A 528 10.68 1.83 -2.39
CA GLU A 528 10.84 0.61 -3.17
C GLU A 528 11.92 0.75 -4.25
N MET A 529 11.94 1.88 -4.97
CA MET A 529 13.02 2.16 -5.92
C MET A 529 14.38 2.17 -5.23
N GLY A 530 14.48 2.82 -4.07
CA GLY A 530 15.71 2.89 -3.29
C GLY A 530 16.19 1.52 -2.82
N TRP A 531 15.28 0.69 -2.31
CA TRP A 531 15.57 -0.66 -1.85
C TRP A 531 16.03 -1.59 -2.97
N VAL A 532 15.34 -1.55 -4.11
CA VAL A 532 15.70 -2.37 -5.27
C VAL A 532 17.08 -1.98 -5.82
N LEU A 533 17.39 -0.69 -5.88
CA LEU A 533 18.71 -0.19 -6.31
C LEU A 533 19.81 -0.51 -5.29
N TRP A 534 19.52 -0.36 -3.99
CA TRP A 534 20.42 -0.75 -2.90
C TRP A 534 20.81 -2.22 -2.97
N ARG A 535 19.84 -3.13 -3.16
CA ARG A 535 20.14 -4.58 -3.27
C ARG A 535 21.05 -4.91 -4.45
N ARG A 536 20.99 -4.13 -5.53
CA ARG A 536 21.79 -4.35 -6.73
C ARG A 536 23.22 -3.80 -6.59
N ASP A 537 23.35 -2.61 -6.00
CA ASP A 537 24.61 -1.93 -5.80
C ASP A 537 24.64 -1.17 -4.46
N PRO A 538 24.95 -1.88 -3.34
CA PRO A 538 25.05 -1.27 -2.02
C PRO A 538 26.19 -0.25 -1.89
N ALA A 539 27.17 -0.24 -2.81
CA ALA A 539 28.29 0.70 -2.75
C ALA A 539 27.86 2.08 -3.28
N SER A 540 27.08 2.10 -4.36
CA SER A 540 26.54 3.36 -4.91
C SER A 540 25.31 3.85 -4.16
N TRP A 541 24.59 2.97 -3.47
CA TRP A 541 23.42 3.28 -2.66
C TRP A 541 23.75 2.92 -1.22
N THR A 542 24.21 3.88 -0.43
CA THR A 542 24.69 3.61 0.94
C THR A 542 23.58 3.02 1.81
N GLU A 543 22.38 3.59 1.70
CA GLU A 543 21.16 3.10 2.35
C GLU A 543 19.92 3.39 1.49
N PRO A 544 18.89 2.55 1.56
CA PRO A 544 17.60 2.79 0.90
C PRO A 544 16.85 3.94 1.58
N ASP A 545 16.94 5.14 0.99
CA ASP A 545 16.26 6.36 1.45
C ASP A 545 15.35 6.93 0.35
N PRO A 546 14.04 7.09 0.60
CA PRO A 546 13.09 7.68 -0.36
C PRO A 546 13.48 9.07 -0.85
N LEU A 547 14.08 9.90 0.01
CA LEU A 547 14.50 11.26 -0.35
C LEU A 547 15.74 11.23 -1.24
N LEU A 548 16.67 10.30 -1.01
CA LEU A 548 17.85 10.13 -1.86
C LEU A 548 17.45 9.71 -3.28
N VAL A 549 16.45 8.82 -3.42
CA VAL A 549 15.89 8.45 -4.72
C VAL A 549 15.30 9.67 -5.41
N ARG A 550 14.47 10.44 -4.69
CA ARG A 550 13.86 11.65 -5.23
C ARG A 550 14.91 12.67 -5.68
N GLU A 551 15.98 12.85 -4.94
CA GLU A 551 17.09 13.75 -5.30
C GLU A 551 17.87 13.25 -6.52
N ARG A 552 18.24 11.97 -6.57
CA ARG A 552 19.01 11.38 -7.68
C ARG A 552 18.25 11.30 -9.00
N PHE A 553 16.92 11.27 -8.94
CA PHE A 553 16.04 11.26 -10.11
C PHE A 553 15.30 12.59 -10.29
N ALA A 554 15.65 13.64 -9.55
CA ALA A 554 15.01 14.95 -9.64
C ALA A 554 15.16 15.58 -11.03
N ASP A 555 16.30 15.35 -11.68
CA ASP A 555 16.66 15.89 -13.00
C ASP A 555 16.41 14.89 -14.15
N LEU A 556 15.73 13.78 -13.87
CA LEU A 556 15.46 12.74 -14.85
C LEU A 556 14.47 13.23 -15.92
N SER A 557 14.98 13.91 -16.95
CA SER A 557 14.19 14.32 -18.12
C SER A 557 14.00 13.16 -19.11
N GLY A 558 13.15 13.34 -20.11
CA GLY A 558 12.93 12.33 -21.14
C GLY A 558 11.87 12.70 -22.17
N TRP A 559 11.33 11.67 -22.81
CA TRP A 559 10.21 11.81 -23.73
C TRP A 559 9.16 10.75 -23.43
N VAL A 560 7.90 11.07 -23.67
CA VAL A 560 6.82 10.09 -23.65
C VAL A 560 6.12 10.06 -25.00
N GLU A 561 5.94 8.86 -25.53
CA GLU A 561 5.18 8.59 -26.75
C GLU A 561 3.88 7.90 -26.34
N LEU A 562 2.77 8.63 -26.51
CA LEU A 562 1.42 8.16 -26.26
C LEU A 562 0.89 7.50 -27.54
N GLY A 563 0.77 6.18 -27.52
CA GLY A 563 0.07 5.40 -28.53
C GLY A 563 -1.32 4.98 -28.07
N HIS A 564 -2.05 4.24 -28.91
CA HIS A 564 -3.45 3.90 -28.63
C HIS A 564 -3.66 2.92 -27.47
N ARG A 565 -2.69 2.03 -27.21
CA ARG A 565 -2.72 1.05 -26.08
C ARG A 565 -1.38 0.91 -25.37
N ARG A 566 -0.41 1.75 -25.74
CA ARG A 566 0.96 1.67 -25.23
C ARG A 566 1.49 3.08 -25.02
N ILE A 567 2.10 3.27 -23.87
CA ILE A 567 2.84 4.48 -23.51
C ILE A 567 4.30 4.08 -23.45
N THR A 568 5.14 4.78 -24.20
CA THR A 568 6.59 4.51 -24.19
C THR A 568 7.31 5.71 -23.58
N VAL A 569 7.95 5.49 -22.42
CA VAL A 569 8.74 6.51 -21.73
C VAL A 569 10.21 6.29 -22.07
N ALA A 570 10.79 7.20 -22.85
CA ALA A 570 12.18 7.18 -23.26
C ALA A 570 13.04 7.99 -22.28
N LEU A 571 14.02 7.33 -21.66
CA LEU A 571 14.86 7.88 -20.60
C LEU A 571 16.33 7.97 -21.07
N PRO A 572 16.93 9.17 -21.19
CA PRO A 572 18.31 9.40 -21.60
C PRO A 572 19.28 9.14 -20.44
N LEU A 573 19.25 7.93 -19.88
CA LEU A 573 19.90 7.60 -18.61
C LEU A 573 21.32 7.03 -18.73
N GLY A 574 21.80 6.76 -19.94
CA GLY A 574 23.11 6.14 -20.16
C GLY A 574 23.27 4.86 -19.31
N ARG A 575 24.35 4.77 -18.52
CA ARG A 575 24.61 3.62 -17.63
C ARG A 575 23.47 3.36 -16.63
N ARG A 576 22.85 4.41 -16.08
CA ARG A 576 21.75 4.29 -15.11
C ARG A 576 20.53 3.58 -15.71
N PHE A 577 20.39 3.57 -17.04
CA PHE A 577 19.33 2.80 -17.71
C PHE A 577 19.51 1.30 -17.47
N SER A 578 20.75 0.82 -17.55
CA SER A 578 21.07 -0.59 -17.36
C SER A 578 20.78 -1.00 -15.92
N ASP A 579 21.15 -0.17 -14.94
CA ASP A 579 20.89 -0.45 -13.52
C ASP A 579 19.38 -0.55 -13.22
N LEU A 580 18.57 0.37 -13.76
CA LEU A 580 17.11 0.33 -13.60
C LEU A 580 16.46 -0.83 -14.38
N ARG A 581 17.01 -1.18 -15.55
CA ARG A 581 16.51 -2.32 -16.34
C ARG A 581 16.82 -3.64 -15.64
N ASP A 582 18.06 -3.83 -15.23
CA ASP A 582 18.55 -5.08 -14.63
C ASP A 582 17.90 -5.35 -13.27
N THR A 583 17.33 -4.31 -12.64
CA THR A 583 16.53 -4.41 -11.42
C THR A 583 15.04 -4.63 -11.66
N GLY A 584 14.58 -4.65 -12.91
CA GLY A 584 13.15 -4.76 -13.28
C GLY A 584 12.35 -3.47 -13.07
N LEU A 585 12.97 -2.36 -12.63
CA LEU A 585 12.28 -1.09 -12.45
C LEU A 585 11.78 -0.48 -13.77
N LEU A 586 12.31 -0.95 -14.91
CA LEU A 586 11.90 -0.56 -16.26
C LEU A 586 11.02 -1.59 -16.97
N ASP A 587 10.63 -2.68 -16.30
CA ASP A 587 9.75 -3.69 -16.87
C ASP A 587 8.42 -3.08 -17.29
N THR A 588 7.84 -3.63 -18.37
CA THR A 588 6.54 -3.15 -18.85
C THR A 588 5.46 -3.44 -17.81
N VAL A 589 4.67 -2.43 -17.48
CA VAL A 589 3.57 -2.54 -16.52
C VAL A 589 2.24 -2.31 -17.21
N ALA A 590 1.24 -3.10 -16.86
CA ALA A 590 -0.12 -2.92 -17.36
C ALA A 590 -0.88 -1.96 -16.45
N GLY A 591 -1.45 -0.90 -17.03
CA GLY A 591 -2.40 -0.01 -16.37
C GLY A 591 -1.78 0.85 -15.27
N LEU A 592 -1.51 2.13 -15.57
CA LEU A 592 -1.30 3.11 -14.50
C LEU A 592 -2.64 3.66 -14.01
N PRO A 593 -2.69 4.22 -12.78
CA PRO A 593 -3.78 5.11 -12.39
C PRO A 593 -3.94 6.24 -13.43
N GLY A 594 -5.15 6.39 -14.00
CA GLY A 594 -5.44 7.31 -15.11
C GLY A 594 -5.22 6.74 -16.52
N TRP A 595 -4.46 5.64 -16.64
CA TRP A 595 -4.20 4.91 -17.90
C TRP A 595 -4.57 3.41 -17.81
N PRO A 596 -5.80 3.04 -17.41
CA PRO A 596 -6.15 1.67 -17.05
C PRO A 596 -5.97 0.64 -18.19
N HIS A 597 -6.04 1.07 -19.44
CA HIS A 597 -5.97 0.20 -20.62
C HIS A 597 -4.64 0.29 -21.39
N HIS A 598 -3.64 1.01 -20.86
CA HIS A 598 -2.36 1.17 -21.53
C HIS A 598 -1.27 0.37 -20.83
N ALA A 599 -0.43 -0.29 -21.63
CA ALA A 599 0.84 -0.81 -21.16
C ALA A 599 1.88 0.30 -21.17
N ILE A 600 2.63 0.47 -20.08
CA ILE A 600 3.74 1.43 -20.01
C ILE A 600 5.04 0.68 -20.13
N ALA A 601 5.77 0.99 -21.19
CA ALA A 601 7.11 0.47 -21.43
C ALA A 601 8.14 1.60 -21.27
N PHE A 602 9.27 1.27 -20.67
CA PHE A 602 10.40 2.17 -20.57
C PHE A 602 11.45 1.78 -21.61
N ARG A 603 12.08 2.75 -22.27
CA ARG A 603 13.17 2.51 -23.23
C ARG A 603 14.35 3.45 -23.00
N GLY A 604 15.54 2.98 -23.37
CA GLY A 604 16.74 3.80 -23.38
C GLY A 604 16.63 4.87 -24.46
N GLY A 605 17.08 6.09 -24.14
CA GLY A 605 17.14 7.22 -25.07
C GLY A 605 18.42 7.26 -25.88
#